data_AF-A0A934R364-F1
#
_entry.id   AF-A0A934R364-F1
#
_cell.length_a   1.000
_cell.length_b   1.000
_cell.length_c   1.000
_cell.angle_alpha   90.00
_cell.angle_beta   90.00
_cell.angle_gamma   90.00
#
_symmetry.space_group_name_H-M   'P 1'
#
loop_
_entity.id
_entity.type
_entity.pdbx_description
1 polymer ?
#
loop_
_entity_poly.entity_id
_entity_poly.type
_entity_poly.pdbx_seq_one_letter_code
_entity_poly.pdbx_strand_id
1 'polypeptide(L)'
;MDTTAAIAIRLTRLTETSLIVHWFTGAHGLVKTVAKGARRSRSPFAGKLDLFFGGEISFSRSRGGELHTLREVSILDWREGLRKSYSSTLLAAYCCQLLESAVEPEHSEPELHDLLRRALDHLDAAPASLRALRHFETELARLLGVSHERSPAEISLRDALGTLPASRKELLERLGPL
;
A
#
# COMPACT_ATOMS: atom_id res chain seq x y z
N MET A 1 -12.76 -17.27 -10.06
CA MET A 1 -12.58 -15.84 -10.38
C MET A 1 -12.85 -15.16 -9.08
N ASP A 2 -11.88 -14.42 -8.60
CA ASP A 2 -11.89 -13.95 -7.21
C ASP A 2 -12.13 -12.46 -7.24
N THR A 3 -12.99 -11.99 -6.34
CA THR A 3 -13.33 -10.57 -6.17
C THR A 3 -13.06 -10.19 -4.72
N THR A 4 -12.38 -9.06 -4.51
CA THR A 4 -12.00 -8.62 -3.18
C THR A 4 -11.80 -7.11 -3.12
N ALA A 5 -11.95 -6.53 -1.94
CA ALA A 5 -11.49 -5.18 -1.66
C ALA A 5 -9.96 -5.12 -1.65
N ALA A 6 -9.41 -4.07 -2.24
CA ALA A 6 -8.00 -3.94 -2.50
C ALA A 6 -7.52 -2.48 -2.51
N ILE A 7 -6.28 -2.28 -2.10
CA ILE A 7 -5.55 -1.00 -2.20
C ILE A 7 -4.34 -1.20 -3.12
N ALA A 8 -4.18 -0.34 -4.14
CA ALA A 8 -3.01 -0.35 -5.01
C ALA A 8 -1.79 0.24 -4.28
N ILE A 9 -0.81 -0.60 -3.95
CA ILE A 9 0.38 -0.17 -3.19
C ILE A 9 1.63 0.01 -4.06
N ARG A 10 1.68 -0.62 -5.24
CA ARG A 10 2.77 -0.48 -6.21
C ARG A 10 2.26 -0.69 -7.62
N LEU A 11 2.74 0.14 -8.55
CA LEU A 11 2.51 0.00 -9.98
C LEU A 11 3.87 -0.09 -10.69
N THR A 12 4.04 -1.13 -11.51
CA THR A 12 5.26 -1.36 -12.29
C THR A 12 4.90 -1.52 -13.76
N ARG A 13 5.64 -0.88 -14.66
CA ARG A 13 5.45 -1.11 -16.10
C ARG A 13 5.92 -2.52 -16.45
N LEU A 14 5.04 -3.31 -17.08
CA LEU A 14 5.39 -4.65 -17.58
C LEU A 14 5.75 -4.62 -19.06
N THR A 15 4.91 -3.95 -19.87
CA THR A 15 5.15 -3.73 -21.29
C THR A 15 4.78 -2.30 -21.66
N GLU A 16 4.90 -1.94 -22.94
CA GLU A 16 4.41 -0.65 -23.41
C GLU A 16 2.92 -0.41 -23.12
N THR A 17 2.11 -1.47 -23.06
CA THR A 17 0.66 -1.31 -22.86
C THR A 17 0.16 -1.86 -21.53
N SER A 18 0.96 -2.61 -20.78
CA SER A 18 0.52 -3.32 -19.57
C SER A 18 1.25 -2.89 -18.32
N LEU A 19 0.55 -2.97 -17.19
CA LEU A 19 1.09 -2.74 -15.85
C LEU A 19 1.02 -4.02 -15.03
N ILE A 20 1.98 -4.21 -14.13
CA ILE A 20 1.80 -5.02 -12.93
C ILE A 20 1.29 -4.08 -11.83
N VAL A 21 0.24 -4.50 -11.13
CA VAL A 21 -0.29 -3.80 -9.96
C VAL A 21 -0.19 -4.75 -8.77
N HIS A 22 0.42 -4.26 -7.69
CA HIS A 22 0.42 -4.92 -6.39
C HIS A 22 -0.74 -4.36 -5.58
N TRP A 23 -1.60 -5.27 -5.15
CA TRP A 23 -2.77 -4.99 -4.36
C TRP A 23 -2.56 -5.54 -2.97
N PHE A 24 -2.78 -4.72 -1.96
CA PHE A 24 -2.96 -5.25 -0.62
C PHE A 24 -4.45 -5.47 -0.35
N THR A 25 -4.80 -6.65 0.10
CA THR A 25 -6.18 -7.10 0.28
C THR A 25 -6.33 -7.76 1.65
N GLY A 26 -7.46 -7.57 2.33
CA GLY A 26 -7.68 -8.25 3.61
C GLY A 26 -7.84 -9.77 3.46
N ALA A 27 -8.54 -10.21 2.41
CA ALA A 27 -8.91 -11.62 2.22
C ALA A 27 -7.80 -12.49 1.60
N HIS A 28 -6.88 -11.89 0.83
CA HIS A 28 -5.85 -12.63 0.09
C HIS A 28 -4.44 -12.06 0.28
N GLY A 29 -4.24 -11.15 1.23
CA GLY A 29 -2.95 -10.52 1.46
C GLY A 29 -2.46 -9.73 0.25
N LEU A 30 -1.16 -9.83 -0.01
CA LEU A 30 -0.52 -9.23 -1.17
C LEU A 30 -0.82 -10.02 -2.44
N VAL A 31 -1.57 -9.42 -3.36
CA VAL A 31 -1.94 -9.99 -4.66
C VAL A 31 -1.28 -9.20 -5.78
N LYS A 32 -0.56 -9.88 -6.69
CA LYS A 32 0.04 -9.26 -7.88
C LYS A 32 -0.78 -9.60 -9.12
N THR A 33 -1.17 -8.57 -9.87
CA THR A 33 -1.94 -8.77 -11.11
C THR A 33 -1.32 -8.06 -12.30
N VAL A 34 -1.51 -8.62 -13.49
CA VAL A 34 -1.22 -7.98 -14.76
C VAL A 34 -2.49 -7.34 -15.31
N ALA A 35 -2.47 -6.02 -15.40
CA ALA A 35 -3.48 -5.22 -16.09
C ALA A 35 -3.11 -5.09 -17.57
N LYS A 36 -3.54 -6.07 -18.38
CA LYS A 36 -3.21 -6.12 -19.81
C LYS A 36 -3.83 -4.95 -20.55
N GLY A 37 -3.01 -4.22 -21.31
CA GLY A 37 -3.51 -3.08 -22.08
C GLY A 37 -3.96 -1.88 -21.23
N ALA A 38 -3.62 -1.83 -19.93
CA ALA A 38 -3.96 -0.73 -19.02
C ALA A 38 -3.60 0.67 -19.54
N ARG A 39 -2.52 0.79 -20.32
CA ARG A 39 -2.01 2.08 -20.83
C ARG A 39 -2.59 2.48 -22.19
N ARG A 40 -3.52 1.70 -22.76
CA ARG A 40 -4.18 2.06 -24.03
C ARG A 40 -5.25 3.14 -23.77
N SER A 41 -5.43 4.04 -24.73
CA SER A 41 -6.37 5.17 -24.61
C SER A 41 -7.83 4.77 -24.35
N ARG A 42 -8.27 3.60 -24.84
CA ARG A 42 -9.62 3.04 -24.63
C ARG A 42 -9.62 1.84 -23.68
N SER A 43 -8.65 1.76 -22.78
CA SER A 43 -8.56 0.66 -21.81
C SER A 43 -9.70 0.74 -20.78
N PRO A 44 -10.31 -0.38 -20.37
CA PRO A 44 -11.24 -0.39 -19.25
C PRO A 44 -10.59 0.04 -17.91
N PHE A 45 -9.26 0.04 -17.85
CA PHE A 45 -8.45 0.46 -16.70
C PHE A 45 -7.99 1.92 -16.77
N ALA A 46 -8.29 2.64 -17.87
CA ALA A 46 -7.86 4.03 -18.04
C ALA A 46 -8.41 4.90 -16.90
N GLY A 47 -7.52 5.62 -16.22
CA GLY A 47 -7.85 6.45 -15.05
C GLY A 47 -8.19 5.68 -13.78
N LYS A 48 -8.23 4.34 -13.78
CA LYS A 48 -8.61 3.53 -12.60
C LYS A 48 -7.43 2.91 -11.86
N LEU A 49 -6.22 3.04 -12.40
CA LEU A 49 -5.01 2.45 -11.82
C LEU A 49 -4.04 3.57 -11.47
N ASP A 50 -3.93 3.86 -10.19
CA ASP A 50 -2.92 4.76 -9.65
C ASP A 50 -2.57 4.34 -8.21
N LEU A 51 -1.45 4.82 -7.69
CA LEU A 51 -1.04 4.55 -6.32
C LEU A 51 -2.10 5.03 -5.34
N PHE A 52 -2.25 4.24 -4.28
CA PHE A 52 -3.13 4.48 -3.14
C PHE A 52 -4.62 4.37 -3.44
N PHE A 53 -5.03 4.11 -4.69
CA PHE A 53 -6.44 3.91 -5.00
C PHE A 53 -6.98 2.66 -4.30
N GLY A 54 -8.17 2.78 -3.72
CA GLY A 54 -8.90 1.70 -3.05
C GLY A 54 -10.19 1.38 -3.77
N GLY A 55 -10.59 0.11 -3.74
CA GLY A 55 -11.85 -0.32 -4.32
C GLY A 55 -11.97 -1.83 -4.40
N GLU A 56 -12.82 -2.30 -5.30
CA GLU A 56 -12.98 -3.73 -5.58
C GLU A 56 -12.25 -4.11 -6.87
N ILE A 57 -11.54 -5.24 -6.82
CA ILE A 57 -10.89 -5.83 -7.98
C ILE A 57 -11.45 -7.21 -8.24
N SER A 58 -11.51 -7.61 -9.51
CA SER A 58 -11.71 -9.00 -9.90
C SER A 58 -10.50 -9.51 -10.69
N PHE A 59 -10.06 -10.72 -10.39
CA PHE A 59 -8.89 -11.31 -11.06
C PHE A 59 -9.05 -12.83 -11.27
N SER A 60 -8.34 -13.32 -12.28
CA SER A 60 -8.19 -14.76 -12.51
C SER A 60 -6.79 -15.20 -12.08
N ARG A 61 -6.71 -16.13 -11.12
CA ARG A 61 -5.45 -16.71 -10.66
C ARG A 61 -4.67 -17.32 -11.83
N SER A 62 -3.35 -17.17 -11.76
CA SER A 62 -2.44 -17.84 -12.67
C SER A 62 -2.38 -19.33 -12.35
N ARG A 63 -2.10 -20.16 -13.36
CA ARG A 63 -1.96 -21.62 -13.21
C ARG A 63 -0.57 -22.06 -12.73
N GLY A 64 0.41 -21.17 -12.72
CA GLY A 64 1.80 -21.54 -12.44
C GLY A 64 2.73 -20.39 -12.05
N GLY A 65 2.20 -19.29 -11.50
CA GLY A 65 3.05 -18.19 -11.02
C GLY A 65 2.28 -17.15 -10.23
N GLU A 66 2.99 -16.21 -9.60
CA GLU A 66 2.41 -15.20 -8.70
C GLU A 66 1.66 -14.07 -9.43
N LEU A 67 1.86 -13.93 -10.75
CA LEU A 67 1.23 -12.87 -11.54
C LEU A 67 -0.13 -13.32 -12.08
N HIS A 68 -1.19 -12.93 -11.40
CA HIS A 68 -2.57 -13.17 -11.84
C HIS A 68 -2.98 -12.21 -12.96
N THR A 69 -4.11 -12.45 -13.62
CA THR A 69 -4.64 -11.52 -14.62
C THR A 69 -5.76 -10.67 -14.01
N LEU A 70 -5.58 -9.35 -14.01
CA LEU A 70 -6.62 -8.40 -13.60
C LEU A 70 -7.74 -8.40 -14.64
N ARG A 71 -8.99 -8.45 -14.18
CA ARG A 71 -10.18 -8.48 -15.02
C ARG A 71 -10.93 -7.17 -14.93
N GLU A 72 -11.29 -6.75 -13.73
CA GLU A 72 -12.06 -5.53 -13.50
C GLU A 72 -11.53 -4.77 -12.27
N VAL A 73 -11.80 -3.46 -12.27
CA VAL A 73 -11.51 -2.56 -11.16
C VAL A 73 -12.69 -1.59 -11.03
N SER A 74 -13.25 -1.53 -9.83
CA SER A 74 -14.22 -0.53 -9.41
C SER A 74 -13.61 0.31 -8.29
N ILE A 75 -13.25 1.56 -8.58
CA ILE A 75 -12.64 2.45 -7.59
C ILE A 75 -13.71 3.04 -6.69
N LEU A 76 -13.48 2.93 -5.38
CA LEU A 76 -14.32 3.50 -4.34
C LEU A 76 -13.61 4.70 -3.69
N ASP A 77 -12.28 4.63 -3.53
CA ASP A 77 -11.46 5.64 -2.87
C ASP A 77 -10.32 6.11 -3.79
N TRP A 78 -10.46 7.32 -4.34
CA TRP A 78 -9.45 7.94 -5.20
C TRP A 78 -8.27 8.54 -4.42
N ARG A 79 -8.53 8.97 -3.17
CA ARG A 79 -7.54 9.62 -2.29
C ARG A 79 -6.76 10.74 -2.98
N GLU A 80 -7.48 11.66 -3.62
CA GLU A 80 -6.89 12.77 -4.40
C GLU A 80 -6.12 13.76 -3.52
N GLY A 81 -6.48 13.88 -2.24
CA GLY A 81 -5.82 14.71 -1.24
C GLY A 81 -4.34 14.33 -1.03
N LEU A 82 -3.99 13.06 -1.20
CA LEU A 82 -2.59 12.60 -1.12
C LEU A 82 -1.69 13.33 -2.13
N ARG A 83 -2.22 13.69 -3.30
CA ARG A 83 -1.47 14.39 -4.37
C ARG A 83 -1.31 15.88 -4.13
N LYS A 84 -2.00 16.45 -3.14
CA LYS A 84 -1.94 17.88 -2.81
C LYS A 84 -0.69 18.26 -2.01
N SER A 85 0.00 17.29 -1.41
CA SER A 85 1.21 17.50 -0.63
C SER A 85 2.23 16.39 -0.88
N TYR A 86 3.45 16.77 -1.23
CA TYR A 86 4.56 15.83 -1.37
C TYR A 86 4.79 15.05 -0.08
N SER A 87 4.67 15.68 1.09
CA SER A 87 4.83 14.99 2.38
C SER A 87 3.74 13.93 2.63
N SER A 88 2.50 14.20 2.22
CA SER A 88 1.41 13.20 2.30
C SER A 88 1.64 12.04 1.33
N THR A 89 2.04 12.33 0.09
CA THR A 89 2.41 11.29 -0.88
C THR A 89 3.60 10.44 -0.37
N LEU A 90 4.64 11.08 0.17
CA LEU A 90 5.83 10.42 0.68
C LEU A 90 5.50 9.52 1.88
N LEU A 91 4.66 9.99 2.80
CA LEU A 91 4.24 9.21 3.97
C LEU A 91 3.34 8.04 3.57
N ALA A 92 2.40 8.24 2.63
CA ALA A 92 1.59 7.16 2.08
C ALA A 92 2.45 6.09 1.40
N ALA A 93 3.44 6.49 0.59
CA ALA A 93 4.38 5.57 -0.03
C ALA A 93 5.23 4.81 1.01
N TYR A 94 5.66 5.49 2.09
CA TYR A 94 6.35 4.86 3.21
C TYR A 94 5.49 3.80 3.90
N CYS A 95 4.23 4.12 4.23
CA CYS A 95 3.29 3.17 4.85
C CYS A 95 3.10 1.92 3.97
N CYS A 96 2.90 2.11 2.65
CA CYS A 96 2.80 1.00 1.70
C CYS A 96 4.05 0.12 1.66
N GLN A 97 5.25 0.72 1.58
CA GLN A 97 6.51 -0.03 1.50
C GLN A 97 6.82 -0.77 2.80
N LEU A 98 6.61 -0.12 3.94
CA LEU A 98 6.84 -0.74 5.24
C LEU A 98 5.90 -1.92 5.46
N LEU A 99 4.62 -1.76 5.15
CA LEU A 99 3.66 -2.84 5.24
C LEU A 99 4.01 -3.98 4.28
N GLU A 100 4.38 -3.69 3.03
CA GLU A 100 4.77 -4.72 2.07
C GLU A 100 6.00 -5.53 2.53
N SER A 101 6.93 -4.90 3.27
CA SER A 101 8.05 -5.64 3.88
C SER A 101 7.67 -6.51 5.08
N ALA A 102 6.47 -6.31 5.63
CA ALA A 102 5.99 -6.98 6.84
C ALA A 102 5.02 -8.14 6.58
N VAL A 103 4.57 -8.32 5.33
CA VAL A 103 3.54 -9.31 4.99
C VAL A 103 4.09 -10.40 4.07
N GLU A 104 3.66 -11.63 4.30
CA GLU A 104 3.91 -12.74 3.38
C GLU A 104 2.90 -12.70 2.22
N PRO A 105 3.30 -13.04 0.97
CA PRO A 105 2.38 -13.14 -0.15
C PRO A 105 1.24 -14.13 0.12
N GLU A 106 0.05 -13.83 -0.39
CA GLU A 106 -1.15 -14.69 -0.33
C GLU A 106 -1.64 -15.06 1.09
N HIS A 107 -1.17 -14.38 2.14
CA HIS A 107 -1.64 -14.59 3.51
C HIS A 107 -2.71 -13.56 3.91
N SER A 108 -3.86 -14.02 4.44
CA SER A 108 -4.96 -13.12 4.82
C SER A 108 -4.60 -12.29 6.04
N GLU A 109 -4.65 -10.97 5.90
CA GLU A 109 -4.23 -10.01 6.92
C GLU A 109 -5.23 -8.83 7.03
N PRO A 110 -6.47 -9.09 7.50
CA PRO A 110 -7.53 -8.10 7.49
C PRO A 110 -7.23 -6.88 8.38
N GLU A 111 -6.55 -7.08 9.51
CA GLU A 111 -6.20 -6.00 10.45
C GLU A 111 -5.14 -5.06 9.87
N LEU A 112 -4.13 -5.61 9.19
CA LEU A 112 -3.12 -4.83 8.47
C LEU A 112 -3.76 -4.08 7.30
N HIS A 113 -4.71 -4.70 6.59
CA HIS A 113 -5.41 -4.03 5.49
C HIS A 113 -6.19 -2.83 6.01
N ASP A 114 -6.91 -2.98 7.13
CA ASP A 114 -7.63 -1.87 7.74
C ASP A 114 -6.68 -0.79 8.29
N LEU A 115 -5.51 -1.17 8.85
CA LEU A 115 -4.48 -0.21 9.25
C LEU A 115 -4.01 0.65 8.07
N LEU A 116 -3.67 0.04 6.93
CA LEU A 116 -3.26 0.77 5.73
C LEU A 116 -4.36 1.70 5.23
N ARG A 117 -5.60 1.18 5.15
CA ARG A 117 -6.76 1.96 4.72
C ARG A 117 -6.93 3.21 5.58
N ARG A 118 -7.00 3.05 6.91
CA ARG A 118 -7.15 4.19 7.84
C ARG A 118 -6.01 5.19 7.73
N ALA A 119 -4.77 4.71 7.54
CA ALA A 119 -3.61 5.60 7.37
C ALA A 119 -3.72 6.43 6.09
N LEU A 120 -4.08 5.81 4.96
CA LEU A 120 -4.24 6.51 3.68
C LEU A 120 -5.43 7.47 3.70
N ASP A 121 -6.55 7.07 4.30
CA ASP A 121 -7.74 7.92 4.43
C ASP A 121 -7.46 9.13 5.34
N HIS A 122 -6.67 8.95 6.41
CA HIS A 122 -6.23 10.05 7.25
C HIS A 122 -5.36 11.05 6.48
N LEU A 123 -4.40 10.56 5.70
CA LEU A 123 -3.49 11.41 4.91
C LEU A 123 -4.18 12.08 3.72
N ASP A 124 -5.31 11.55 3.28
CA ASP A 124 -6.17 12.18 2.27
C ASP A 124 -6.90 13.40 2.84
N ALA A 125 -7.35 13.31 4.10
CA ALA A 125 -8.13 14.34 4.78
C ALA A 125 -7.28 15.35 5.58
N ALA A 126 -6.07 14.98 5.99
CA ALA A 126 -5.21 15.79 6.85
C ALA A 126 -3.75 15.80 6.37
N PRO A 127 -2.99 16.88 6.64
CA PRO A 127 -1.58 16.94 6.32
C PRO A 127 -0.77 15.83 7.03
N ALA A 128 0.24 15.30 6.34
CA ALA A 128 1.23 14.43 6.97
C ALA A 128 1.85 15.08 8.20
N SER A 129 2.07 14.28 9.24
CA SER A 129 2.66 14.72 10.49
C SER A 129 3.54 13.64 11.10
N LEU A 130 4.48 14.04 11.96
CA LEU A 130 5.30 13.09 12.71
C LEU A 130 4.45 12.17 13.59
N ARG A 131 3.32 12.67 14.09
CA ARG A 131 2.34 11.88 14.86
C ARG A 131 1.73 10.77 13.99
N ALA A 132 1.35 11.06 12.76
CA ALA A 132 0.79 10.06 11.84
C ALA A 132 1.82 8.96 11.51
N LEU A 133 3.07 9.35 11.21
CA LEU A 133 4.17 8.39 10.98
C LEU A 133 4.36 7.46 12.19
N ARG A 134 4.56 8.02 13.39
CA ARG A 134 4.80 7.23 14.61
C ARG A 134 3.61 6.36 14.97
N HIS A 135 2.38 6.85 14.76
CA HIS A 135 1.17 6.08 15.02
C HIS A 135 1.10 4.85 14.12
N PHE A 136 1.37 5.01 12.82
CA PHE A 136 1.39 3.89 11.88
C PHE A 136 2.45 2.85 12.26
N GLU A 137 3.69 3.28 12.56
CA GLU A 137 4.76 2.39 13.00
C GLU A 137 4.39 1.62 14.28
N THR A 138 3.78 2.31 15.25
CA THR A 138 3.37 1.70 16.52
C THR A 138 2.28 0.65 16.32
N GLU A 139 1.24 0.96 15.54
CA GLU A 139 0.17 0.01 15.27
C GLU A 139 0.66 -1.18 14.44
N LEU A 140 1.55 -0.95 13.47
CA LEU A 140 2.16 -2.04 12.72
C LEU A 140 2.97 -2.96 13.63
N ALA A 141 3.84 -2.41 14.49
CA ALA A 141 4.63 -3.19 15.44
C ALA A 141 3.74 -4.00 16.40
N ARG A 142 2.61 -3.40 16.84
CA ARG A 142 1.62 -4.07 17.68
C ARG A 142 0.95 -5.24 16.97
N LEU A 143 0.49 -5.03 15.73
CA LEU A 143 -0.18 -6.08 14.93
C LEU A 143 0.77 -7.23 14.56
N LEU A 144 2.05 -6.94 14.34
CA LEU A 144 3.08 -7.96 14.12
C LEU A 144 3.52 -8.68 15.41
N GLY A 145 3.06 -8.24 16.59
CA GLY A 145 3.45 -8.83 17.88
C GLY A 145 4.88 -8.53 18.31
N VAL A 146 5.53 -7.51 17.72
CA VAL A 146 6.94 -7.14 17.98
C VAL A 146 7.09 -5.86 18.80
N SER A 147 5.99 -5.26 19.23
CA SER A 147 6.00 -4.07 20.08
C SER A 147 6.65 -4.33 21.44
N HIS A 148 7.51 -3.43 21.89
CA HIS A 148 8.12 -3.48 23.22
C HIS A 148 7.81 -2.21 24.01
N GLU A 149 7.41 -2.35 25.29
CA GLU A 149 7.02 -1.22 26.15
C GLU A 149 8.12 -0.16 26.33
N ARG A 150 9.39 -0.55 26.20
CA ARG A 150 10.56 0.28 26.47
C ARG A 150 11.31 0.73 25.22
N SER A 151 10.87 0.29 24.04
CA SER A 151 11.55 0.60 22.78
C SER A 151 10.61 1.34 21.83
N PRO A 152 11.08 2.43 21.20
CA PRO A 152 10.36 3.04 20.09
C PRO A 152 10.02 2.03 18.99
N ALA A 153 8.84 2.18 18.37
CA ALA A 153 8.33 1.22 17.39
C ALA A 153 9.28 1.02 16.20
N GLU A 154 10.05 2.03 15.81
CA GLU A 154 11.00 1.91 14.71
C GLU A 154 12.16 0.97 15.00
N ILE A 155 12.54 0.78 16.27
CA ILE A 155 13.57 -0.17 16.66
C ILE A 155 13.01 -1.58 16.55
N SER A 156 11.86 -1.83 17.18
CA SER A 156 11.12 -3.10 17.08
C SER A 156 10.90 -3.54 15.62
N LEU A 157 10.44 -2.62 14.77
CA LEU A 157 10.18 -2.91 13.36
C LEU A 157 11.48 -3.18 12.59
N ARG A 158 12.56 -2.45 12.88
CA ARG A 158 13.86 -2.71 12.25
C ARG A 158 14.41 -4.08 12.64
N ASP A 159 14.29 -4.45 13.90
CA ASP A 159 14.77 -5.75 14.38
C ASP A 159 13.97 -6.90 13.76
N ALA A 160 12.65 -6.72 13.62
CA ALA A 160 11.77 -7.72 13.01
C ALA A 160 11.91 -7.84 11.49
N LEU A 161 12.02 -6.71 10.78
CA LEU A 161 11.99 -6.63 9.31
C LEU A 161 13.40 -6.50 8.69
N GLY A 162 14.44 -6.42 9.51
CA GLY A 162 15.83 -6.16 9.13
C GLY A 162 16.12 -4.70 8.76
N THR A 163 15.27 -4.07 7.94
CA THR A 163 15.44 -2.66 7.54
C THR A 163 14.10 -1.92 7.46
N LEU A 164 14.16 -0.59 7.52
CA LEU A 164 13.01 0.27 7.26
C LEU A 164 13.16 0.92 5.88
N PRO A 165 12.05 1.31 5.21
CA PRO A 165 12.13 2.02 3.94
C PRO A 165 13.00 3.28 4.03
N ALA A 166 13.85 3.50 3.02
CA ALA A 166 14.83 4.59 2.99
C ALA A 166 14.20 5.99 3.11
N SER A 167 12.95 6.13 2.63
CA SER A 167 12.18 7.39 2.72
C SER A 167 11.89 7.85 4.15
N ARG A 168 12.07 6.98 5.16
CA ARG A 168 11.87 7.35 6.57
C ARG A 168 12.74 8.54 6.99
N LYS A 169 14.01 8.57 6.56
CA LYS A 169 14.94 9.64 6.94
C LYS A 169 14.43 10.99 6.41
N GLU A 170 14.06 11.04 5.14
CA GLU A 170 13.49 12.23 4.51
C GLU A 170 12.18 12.65 5.19
N LEU A 171 11.34 11.70 5.60
CA LEU A 171 10.11 12.01 6.35
C LEU A 171 10.40 12.67 7.69
N LEU A 172 11.41 12.21 8.44
CA LEU A 172 11.79 12.84 9.70
C LEU A 172 12.32 14.27 9.50
N GLU A 173 13.12 14.49 8.45
CA GLU A 173 13.65 15.82 8.10
C GLU A 173 12.52 16.78 7.70
N ARG A 174 11.49 16.30 7.00
CA ARG A 174 10.37 17.12 6.53
C ARG A 174 9.26 17.34 7.55
N LEU A 175 9.04 16.38 8.45
CA LEU A 175 7.95 16.40 9.42
C LEU A 175 8.40 16.76 10.84
N GLY A 176 9.72 16.80 11.08
CA GLY A 176 10.31 17.25 12.33
C GLY A 176 10.12 18.76 12.55
N PRO A 177 10.23 19.23 13.81
CA PRO A 177 10.30 20.66 14.06
C PRO A 177 11.52 21.25 13.35
N LEU A 178 11.33 22.41 12.72
CA LEU A 178 12.40 23.24 12.16
C LEU A 178 13.41 23.65 13.23
#